data_AF-M1FGB9-F1
#
_entry.id   AF-M1FGB9-F1
#
_cell.length_a   1.000
_cell.length_b   1.000
_cell.length_c   1.000
_cell.angle_alpha   90.00
_cell.angle_beta   90.00
_cell.angle_gamma   90.00
#
_symmetry.space_group_name_H-M   'P 1'
#
loop_
_entity.id
_entity.type
_entity.pdbx_description
1 polymer ?
#
loop_
_entity_poly.entity_id
_entity_poly.type
_entity_poly.pdbx_seq_one_letter_code
_entity_poly.pdbx_strand_id
1 'polypeptide(L)'
;MTVFEARPAHIPFRFAFEALGLNRSTVYAWRRRQSTAPDPARRSLKTTPQPRALSTSEQVQIRERMNEPEFCDQTPYQVYHKLLDRVSPMIAENFLDLMADVGVVCSHGRPRVSNDNPFSESQFKTLKTQPDFPGRFDSPESARLWAVDYFCWYSHEHHHSGLAGFTTAQVYTGNYKTVRQVRQATLDRYYKDHPERFCQWKPRAALPPEAVHINPITSEAPEGETSTAVNFPTLPAARKALERANRG
;
A
#
# COMPACT_ATOMS: atom_id res chain seq x y z
N MET A 1 14.60 18.54 -21.26
CA MET A 1 13.92 19.49 -20.35
C MET A 1 14.68 19.46 -19.03
N THR A 2 15.76 20.24 -18.95
CA THR A 2 16.73 20.34 -17.85
C THR A 2 16.17 20.95 -16.56
N VAL A 3 15.00 21.59 -16.65
CA VAL A 3 14.35 22.29 -15.52
C VAL A 3 13.91 21.33 -14.39
N PHE A 4 13.51 20.10 -14.72
CA PHE A 4 13.13 19.11 -13.70
C PHE A 4 14.33 18.53 -12.94
N GLU A 5 15.48 18.42 -13.61
CA GLU A 5 16.74 17.95 -13.01
C GLU A 5 17.40 19.06 -12.18
N ALA A 6 17.20 20.32 -12.57
CA ALA A 6 17.66 21.50 -11.82
C ALA A 6 16.71 21.92 -10.68
N ARG A 7 15.61 21.19 -10.46
CA ARG A 7 14.63 21.50 -9.42
C ARG A 7 15.25 21.29 -8.02
N PRO A 8 15.17 22.28 -7.11
CA PRO A 8 15.54 22.09 -5.72
C PRO A 8 14.78 20.93 -5.07
N ALA A 9 15.46 20.13 -4.24
CA ALA A 9 14.90 18.93 -3.63
C ALA A 9 13.57 19.20 -2.87
N HIS A 10 13.46 20.38 -2.24
CA HIS A 10 12.32 20.80 -1.44
C HIS A 10 11.05 21.20 -2.23
N ILE A 11 11.07 21.24 -3.56
CA ILE A 11 10.00 21.86 -4.38
C ILE A 11 8.84 20.95 -4.84
N PRO A 12 8.52 19.78 -4.27
CA PRO A 12 7.72 18.73 -4.96
C PRO A 12 7.84 18.58 -6.51
N PHE A 13 7.32 17.52 -7.11
CA PHE A 13 7.31 17.45 -8.59
C PHE A 13 6.05 18.11 -9.16
N ARG A 14 4.93 18.04 -8.43
CA ARG A 14 3.67 18.69 -8.81
C ARG A 14 3.80 20.18 -9.10
N PHE A 15 4.43 20.96 -8.23
CA PHE A 15 4.57 22.41 -8.45
C PHE A 15 5.38 22.71 -9.72
N ALA A 16 6.42 21.91 -10.00
CA ALA A 16 7.18 22.05 -11.23
C ALA A 16 6.33 21.69 -12.46
N PHE A 17 5.50 20.64 -12.39
CA PHE A 17 4.57 20.29 -13.48
C PHE A 17 3.51 21.38 -13.71
N GLU A 18 2.92 21.90 -12.64
CA GLU A 18 1.89 22.94 -12.68
C GLU A 18 2.44 24.25 -13.22
N ALA A 19 3.58 24.72 -12.72
CA ALA A 19 4.24 25.94 -13.19
C ALA A 19 4.63 25.88 -14.68
N LEU A 20 4.95 24.68 -15.18
CA LEU A 20 5.31 24.46 -16.58
C LEU A 20 4.10 24.09 -17.47
N GLY A 21 2.90 23.93 -16.89
CA GLY A 21 1.72 23.48 -17.62
C GLY A 21 1.85 22.08 -18.24
N LEU A 22 2.72 21.23 -17.69
CA LEU A 22 3.04 19.91 -18.24
C LEU A 22 2.27 18.80 -17.51
N ASN A 23 1.67 17.89 -18.28
CA ASN A 23 1.05 16.70 -17.70
C ASN A 23 2.13 15.70 -17.23
N ARG A 24 2.08 15.31 -15.95
CA ARG A 24 3.00 14.36 -15.31
C ARG A 24 3.19 13.07 -16.12
N SER A 25 2.11 12.47 -16.63
CA SER A 25 2.14 11.23 -17.42
C SER A 25 2.89 11.40 -18.74
N THR A 26 2.73 12.55 -19.40
CA THR A 26 3.42 12.88 -20.65
C THR A 26 4.92 13.03 -20.41
N VAL A 27 5.30 13.73 -19.34
CA VAL A 27 6.72 13.89 -18.96
C VAL A 27 7.35 12.53 -18.64
N TYR A 28 6.64 11.65 -17.95
CA TYR A 28 7.15 10.31 -17.61
C TYR A 28 7.26 9.39 -18.81
N ALA A 29 6.27 9.40 -19.71
CA ALA A 29 6.33 8.66 -20.96
C ALA A 29 7.49 9.14 -21.84
N TRP A 30 7.70 10.45 -21.93
CA TRP A 30 8.84 11.06 -22.61
C TRP A 30 10.17 10.64 -21.97
N ARG A 31 10.30 10.74 -20.64
CA ARG A 31 11.51 10.34 -19.90
C ARG A 31 11.85 8.87 -20.14
N ARG A 32 10.84 7.98 -20.14
CA ARG A 32 11.01 6.55 -20.42
C ARG A 32 11.46 6.26 -21.84
N ARG A 33 11.00 7.06 -22.82
CA ARG A 33 11.47 6.96 -24.22
C ARG A 33 12.91 7.46 -24.38
N GLN A 34 13.30 8.45 -23.59
CA GLN A 34 14.66 8.99 -23.60
C GLN A 34 15.67 8.12 -22.85
N SER A 35 15.22 7.36 -21.85
CA SER A 35 16.06 6.33 -21.22
C SER A 35 16.26 5.17 -22.19
N THR A 36 17.24 5.29 -23.08
CA THR A 36 17.79 4.22 -23.93
C THR A 36 18.84 3.38 -23.20
N ALA A 37 19.14 3.72 -21.94
CA ALA A 37 20.05 2.94 -21.13
C ALA A 37 19.46 1.54 -20.91
N PRO A 38 20.19 0.45 -21.25
CA PRO A 38 19.78 -0.88 -20.86
C PRO A 38 19.57 -0.89 -19.35
N ASP A 39 18.52 -1.59 -18.88
CA ASP A 39 18.29 -1.85 -17.46
C ASP A 39 19.64 -2.23 -16.85
N PRO A 40 20.19 -1.47 -15.87
CA PRO A 40 21.52 -1.74 -15.37
C PRO A 40 21.55 -3.20 -14.96
N ALA A 41 22.31 -3.99 -15.72
CA ALA A 41 22.43 -5.43 -15.50
C ALA A 41 22.66 -5.62 -14.01
N ARG A 42 21.81 -6.42 -13.34
CA ARG A 42 21.86 -6.67 -11.89
C ARG A 42 23.32 -6.78 -11.47
N ARG A 43 23.91 -5.68 -10.96
CA ARG A 43 25.32 -5.67 -10.59
C ARG A 43 25.46 -6.73 -9.52
N SER A 44 26.33 -7.71 -9.74
CA SER A 44 26.56 -8.73 -8.74
C SER A 44 27.13 -8.03 -7.50
N LEU A 45 26.38 -8.03 -6.41
CA LEU A 45 26.72 -7.39 -5.13
C LEU A 45 27.82 -8.16 -4.37
N LYS A 46 28.59 -9.02 -5.05
CA LYS A 46 29.52 -9.98 -4.41
C LYS A 46 30.57 -9.32 -3.52
N THR A 47 30.96 -8.07 -3.83
CA THR A 47 31.98 -7.31 -3.09
C THR A 47 31.42 -6.12 -2.31
N THR A 48 30.10 -5.89 -2.32
CA THR A 48 29.50 -4.83 -1.51
C THR A 48 29.24 -5.38 -0.11
N PRO A 49 29.75 -4.75 0.97
CA PRO A 49 29.34 -5.15 2.32
C PRO A 49 27.83 -5.11 2.39
N GLN A 50 27.22 -6.17 2.91
CA GLN A 50 25.76 -6.23 2.93
C GLN A 50 25.25 -4.98 3.65
N PRO A 51 24.29 -4.23 3.09
CA PRO A 51 23.80 -3.00 3.70
C PRO A 51 23.11 -3.22 5.06
N ARG A 52 22.93 -4.50 5.46
CA ARG A 52 22.42 -4.95 6.77
C ARG A 52 23.50 -5.60 7.63
N ALA A 53 24.77 -5.51 7.25
CA ALA A 53 25.86 -6.03 8.06
C ALA A 53 26.02 -5.18 9.32
N LEU A 54 26.05 -5.83 10.48
CA LEU A 54 26.21 -5.18 11.77
C LEU A 54 27.61 -4.58 11.88
N SER A 55 27.68 -3.30 12.19
CA SER A 55 28.91 -2.61 12.59
C SER A 55 29.46 -3.19 13.90
N THR A 56 30.75 -3.00 14.16
CA THR A 56 31.39 -3.49 15.39
C THR A 56 30.72 -2.94 16.66
N SER A 57 30.26 -1.69 16.63
CA SER A 57 29.50 -1.09 17.73
C SER A 57 28.13 -1.74 17.94
N GLU A 58 27.41 -2.07 16.87
CA GLU A 58 26.11 -2.75 16.97
C GLU A 58 26.27 -4.19 17.48
N GLN A 59 27.36 -4.88 17.11
CA GLN A 59 27.68 -6.22 17.60
C GLN A 59 27.93 -6.22 19.11
N VAL A 60 28.66 -5.23 19.63
CA VAL A 60 28.90 -5.07 21.07
C VAL A 60 27.60 -4.79 21.81
N GLN A 61 26.77 -3.88 21.31
CA GLN A 61 25.47 -3.57 21.91
C GLN A 61 24.53 -4.78 21.94
N ILE A 62 24.45 -5.56 20.84
CA ILE A 62 23.65 -6.78 20.80
C ILE A 62 24.16 -7.79 21.84
N ARG A 63 25.49 -7.95 21.93
CA ARG A 63 26.10 -8.88 22.89
C ARG A 63 25.85 -8.45 24.34
N GLU A 64 25.94 -7.17 24.65
CA GLU A 64 25.60 -6.64 25.98
C GLU A 64 24.12 -6.84 26.30
N ARG A 65 23.23 -6.53 25.36
CA ARG A 65 21.77 -6.73 25.49
C ARG A 65 21.44 -8.19 25.80
N MET A 66 22.04 -9.13 25.08
CA MET A 66 21.80 -10.57 25.26
C MET A 66 22.32 -11.11 26.59
N ASN A 67 23.26 -10.41 27.23
CA ASN A 67 23.81 -10.76 28.53
C ASN A 67 23.08 -10.07 29.70
N GLU A 68 22.02 -9.28 29.45
CA GLU A 68 21.19 -8.75 30.53
C GLU A 68 20.58 -9.91 31.34
N PRO A 69 20.48 -9.79 32.68
CA PRO A 69 20.01 -10.86 33.56
C PRO A 69 18.57 -11.32 33.25
N GLU A 70 17.79 -10.53 32.52
CA GLU A 70 16.46 -10.89 32.04
C GLU A 70 16.47 -11.97 30.93
N PHE A 71 17.60 -12.12 30.23
CA PHE A 71 17.76 -13.00 29.07
C PHE A 71 18.70 -14.18 29.31
N CYS A 72 19.25 -14.33 30.53
CA CYS A 72 20.28 -15.33 30.84
C CYS A 72 19.86 -16.78 30.58
N ASP A 73 18.57 -17.11 30.74
CA ASP A 73 18.02 -18.47 30.56
C ASP A 73 17.35 -18.67 29.19
N GLN A 74 17.49 -17.71 28.28
CA GLN A 74 16.78 -17.71 27.00
C GLN A 74 17.74 -17.92 25.83
N THR A 75 17.29 -18.66 24.83
CA THR A 75 18.04 -18.80 23.58
C THR A 75 18.03 -17.46 22.81
N PRO A 76 19.07 -17.17 22.01
CA PRO A 76 19.11 -16.00 21.13
C PRO A 76 17.83 -15.75 20.33
N TYR A 77 17.17 -16.83 19.90
CA TYR A 77 15.91 -16.79 19.18
C TYR A 77 14.74 -16.30 20.05
N GLN A 78 14.64 -16.76 21.29
CA GLN A 78 13.60 -16.32 22.23
C GLN A 78 13.80 -14.85 22.65
N VAL A 79 15.05 -14.43 22.88
CA VAL A 79 15.41 -13.04 23.18
C VAL A 79 15.01 -12.11 22.04
N TYR A 80 15.29 -12.52 20.80
CA TYR A 80 14.88 -11.78 19.60
C TYR A 80 13.36 -11.55 19.53
N HIS A 81 12.55 -12.57 19.79
CA HIS A 81 11.08 -12.43 19.80
C HIS A 81 10.59 -11.51 20.93
N LYS A 82 11.11 -11.68 22.15
CA LYS A 82 10.74 -10.78 23.27
C LYS A 82 11.11 -9.32 23.00
N LEU A 83 12.27 -9.07 22.38
CA LEU A 83 12.68 -7.71 22.02
C LEU A 83 11.83 -7.16 20.86
N LEU A 84 11.43 -7.97 19.89
CA LEU A 84 10.50 -7.57 18.84
C LEU A 84 9.12 -7.21 19.39
N ASP A 85 8.59 -7.99 20.33
CA ASP A 85 7.30 -7.75 20.97
C ASP A 85 7.31 -6.40 21.73
N ARG A 86 8.45 -6.01 22.31
CA ARG A 86 8.63 -4.73 22.99
C ARG A 86 8.77 -3.53 22.06
N VAL A 87 9.30 -3.74 20.85
CA VAL A 87 9.59 -2.65 19.89
C VAL A 87 8.45 -2.47 18.89
N SER A 88 7.44 -3.35 18.85
CA SER A 88 6.28 -3.20 17.98
C SER A 88 5.33 -2.13 18.51
N PRO A 89 5.25 -0.92 17.92
CA PRO A 89 4.35 0.13 18.38
C PRO A 89 2.87 -0.26 18.23
N MET A 90 2.57 -1.29 17.44
CA MET A 90 1.22 -1.81 17.21
C MET A 90 0.73 -2.77 18.30
N ILE A 91 1.58 -3.20 19.24
CA ILE A 91 1.25 -4.15 20.32
C ILE A 91 1.29 -3.46 21.70
N ALA A 92 1.68 -2.18 21.76
CA ALA A 92 1.72 -1.45 23.02
C ALA A 92 0.31 -1.34 23.64
N GLU A 93 0.19 -1.58 24.95
CA GLU A 93 -1.11 -1.53 25.67
C GLU A 93 -1.81 -0.19 25.47
N ASN A 94 -1.06 0.92 25.56
CA ASN A 94 -1.58 2.27 25.32
C ASN A 94 -2.12 2.50 23.90
N PHE A 95 -1.63 1.76 22.91
CA PHE A 95 -2.10 1.84 21.52
C PHE A 95 -3.39 1.05 21.35
N LEU A 96 -3.51 -0.14 21.94
CA LEU A 96 -4.73 -0.95 21.89
C LEU A 96 -5.87 -0.27 22.66
N ASP A 97 -5.59 0.33 23.81
CA ASP A 97 -6.57 1.11 24.58
C ASP A 97 -7.06 2.32 23.77
N LEU A 98 -6.14 3.07 23.13
CA LEU A 98 -6.52 4.18 22.26
C LEU A 98 -7.40 3.72 21.08
N MET A 99 -7.04 2.59 20.43
CA MET A 99 -7.84 2.04 19.34
C MET A 99 -9.23 1.61 19.81
N ALA A 100 -9.33 1.00 21.00
CA ALA A 100 -10.60 0.65 21.60
C ALA A 100 -11.46 1.90 21.91
N ASP A 101 -10.86 2.96 22.45
CA ASP A 101 -11.53 4.23 22.74
C ASP A 101 -12.09 4.90 21.48
N VAL A 102 -11.36 4.85 20.36
CA VAL A 102 -11.85 5.35 19.06
C VAL A 102 -12.76 4.36 18.33
N GLY A 103 -13.10 3.23 18.95
CA GLY A 103 -13.99 2.21 18.38
C GLY A 103 -13.39 1.41 17.23
N VAL A 104 -12.06 1.41 17.09
CA VAL A 104 -11.32 0.67 16.07
C VAL A 104 -11.00 -0.72 16.57
N VAL A 105 -11.47 -1.75 15.86
CA VAL A 105 -11.15 -3.15 16.14
C VAL A 105 -9.84 -3.51 15.45
N CYS A 106 -8.79 -3.77 16.23
CA CYS A 106 -7.51 -4.20 15.69
C CYS A 106 -7.55 -5.68 15.28
N SER A 107 -7.12 -5.97 14.05
CA SER A 107 -6.80 -7.33 13.61
C SER A 107 -5.28 -7.50 13.55
N HIS A 108 -4.77 -8.57 14.15
CA HIS A 108 -3.36 -8.90 14.11
C HIS A 108 -3.09 -9.87 12.97
N GLY A 109 -1.97 -9.66 12.27
CA GLY A 109 -1.45 -10.64 11.32
C GLY A 109 -1.10 -11.95 12.02
N ARG A 110 -1.13 -13.05 11.27
CA ARG A 110 -0.75 -14.38 11.73
C ARG A 110 0.71 -14.37 12.20
N PRO A 111 1.00 -14.96 13.37
CA PRO A 111 2.37 -15.04 13.87
C PRO A 111 3.30 -15.66 12.83
N ARG A 112 4.44 -15.00 12.57
CA ARG A 112 5.50 -15.47 11.65
C ARG A 112 5.13 -15.48 10.16
N VAL A 113 4.04 -14.82 9.75
CA VAL A 113 3.67 -14.66 8.33
C VAL A 113 3.89 -13.21 7.90
N SER A 114 5.00 -12.95 7.18
CA SER A 114 5.33 -11.59 6.72
C SER A 114 4.40 -11.08 5.60
N ASN A 115 3.76 -11.98 4.86
CA ASN A 115 2.91 -11.66 3.70
C ASN A 115 1.41 -11.56 4.04
N ASP A 116 1.08 -11.10 5.25
CA ASP A 116 -0.33 -11.00 5.68
C ASP A 116 -1.00 -9.67 5.25
N ASN A 117 -0.29 -8.84 4.49
CA ASN A 117 -0.80 -7.57 3.97
C ASN A 117 -0.46 -7.36 2.47
N PRO A 118 -0.95 -8.23 1.57
CA PRO A 118 -0.65 -8.18 0.14
C PRO A 118 -1.06 -6.85 -0.51
N PHE A 119 -2.08 -6.17 0.02
CA PHE A 119 -2.50 -4.85 -0.47
C PHE A 119 -1.49 -3.75 -0.14
N SER A 120 -0.98 -3.69 1.09
CA SER A 120 0.04 -2.69 1.42
C SER A 120 1.38 -3.02 0.76
N GLU A 121 1.75 -4.30 0.64
CA GLU A 121 2.97 -4.70 -0.08
C GLU A 121 2.93 -4.32 -1.56
N SER A 122 1.81 -4.59 -2.24
CA SER A 122 1.63 -4.20 -3.64
C SER A 122 1.61 -2.68 -3.79
N GLN A 123 1.02 -1.94 -2.85
CA GLN A 123 1.08 -0.48 -2.82
C GLN A 123 2.52 0.03 -2.67
N PHE A 124 3.31 -0.52 -1.75
CA PHE A 124 4.72 -0.13 -1.57
C PHE A 124 5.56 -0.43 -2.80
N LYS A 125 5.30 -1.54 -3.49
CA LYS A 125 5.96 -1.85 -4.75
C LYS A 125 5.61 -0.80 -5.82
N THR A 126 4.31 -0.50 -5.99
CA THR A 126 3.82 0.51 -6.94
C THR A 126 4.44 1.89 -6.68
N LEU A 127 4.54 2.29 -5.41
CA LEU A 127 5.19 3.53 -4.97
C LEU A 127 6.68 3.56 -5.37
N LYS A 128 7.42 2.47 -5.11
CA LYS A 128 8.86 2.39 -5.44
C LYS A 128 9.14 2.30 -6.94
N THR A 129 8.16 1.85 -7.73
CA THR A 129 8.29 1.80 -9.20
C THR A 129 8.00 3.13 -9.90
N GLN A 130 7.65 4.18 -9.15
CA GLN A 130 7.37 5.47 -9.78
C GLN A 130 8.62 6.06 -10.46
N PRO A 131 8.48 6.65 -11.66
CA PRO A 131 9.62 7.23 -12.38
C PRO A 131 10.35 8.37 -11.63
N ASP A 132 9.68 9.02 -10.68
CA ASP A 132 10.24 10.08 -9.84
C ASP A 132 10.65 9.59 -8.44
N PHE A 133 10.54 8.29 -8.14
CA PHE A 133 11.04 7.74 -6.89
C PHE A 133 12.58 7.82 -6.86
N PRO A 134 13.19 8.52 -5.89
CA PRO A 134 14.62 8.80 -5.92
C PRO A 134 15.49 7.59 -5.50
N GLY A 135 14.88 6.48 -5.06
CA GLY A 135 15.59 5.30 -4.56
C GLY A 135 16.11 5.47 -3.14
N ARG A 136 16.78 6.60 -2.87
CA ARG A 136 17.23 7.05 -1.54
C ARG A 136 16.82 8.51 -1.34
N PHE A 137 16.54 8.88 -0.10
CA PHE A 137 16.25 10.25 0.29
C PHE A 137 17.41 10.80 1.11
N ASP A 138 17.74 12.07 0.90
CA ASP A 138 18.82 12.74 1.63
C ASP A 138 18.42 13.09 3.07
N SER A 139 17.11 13.28 3.33
CA SER A 139 16.59 13.58 4.66
C SER A 139 15.16 13.02 4.87
N PRO A 140 14.73 12.80 6.12
CA PRO A 140 13.35 12.40 6.44
C PRO A 140 12.29 13.41 5.94
N GLU A 141 12.59 14.70 5.97
CA GLU A 141 11.70 15.77 5.50
C GLU A 141 11.49 15.68 4.00
N SER A 142 12.57 15.42 3.25
CA SER A 142 12.52 15.22 1.81
C SER A 142 11.67 13.99 1.44
N ALA A 143 11.77 12.92 2.23
CA ALA A 143 10.93 11.73 2.07
C ALA A 143 9.45 12.04 2.34
N ARG A 144 9.13 12.83 3.38
CA ARG A 144 7.75 13.23 3.69
C ARG A 144 7.16 14.12 2.60
N LEU A 145 7.90 15.11 2.12
CA LEU A 145 7.44 16.01 1.05
C LEU A 145 7.13 15.22 -0.23
N TRP A 146 8.03 14.31 -0.61
CA TRP A 146 7.80 13.44 -1.76
C TRP A 146 6.58 12.53 -1.56
N ALA A 147 6.43 11.92 -0.37
CA ALA A 147 5.30 11.05 -0.07
C ALA A 147 3.95 11.79 -0.10
N VAL A 148 3.88 13.00 0.47
CA VAL A 148 2.67 13.84 0.43
C VAL A 148 2.28 14.13 -1.03
N ASP A 149 3.23 14.58 -1.84
CA ASP A 149 3.00 14.86 -3.26
C ASP A 149 2.50 13.61 -4.01
N TYR A 150 3.16 12.47 -3.78
CA TYR A 150 2.79 11.20 -4.35
C TYR A 150 1.36 10.78 -3.99
N PHE A 151 0.99 10.84 -2.70
CA PHE A 151 -0.34 10.39 -2.26
C PHE A 151 -1.46 11.32 -2.71
N CYS A 152 -1.21 12.64 -2.79
CA CYS A 152 -2.15 13.58 -3.39
C CYS A 152 -2.44 13.21 -4.84
N TRP A 153 -1.37 13.03 -5.64
CA TRP A 153 -1.51 12.62 -7.03
C TRP A 153 -2.18 11.24 -7.18
N TYR A 154 -1.71 10.24 -6.43
CA TYR A 154 -2.22 8.87 -6.47
C TYR A 154 -3.72 8.81 -6.17
N SER A 155 -4.18 9.63 -5.22
CA SER A 155 -5.55 9.59 -4.74
C SER A 155 -6.52 10.42 -5.56
N HIS A 156 -6.08 11.57 -6.05
CA HIS A 156 -6.98 12.57 -6.66
C HIS A 156 -6.82 12.73 -8.18
N GLU A 157 -5.67 12.36 -8.74
CA GLU A 157 -5.35 12.61 -10.17
C GLU A 157 -5.12 11.31 -10.95
N HIS A 158 -4.49 10.31 -10.33
CA HIS A 158 -4.20 9.05 -10.99
C HIS A 158 -5.46 8.19 -11.14
N HIS A 159 -5.76 7.81 -12.39
CA HIS A 159 -6.90 6.96 -12.70
C HIS A 159 -6.43 5.50 -12.74
N HIS A 160 -7.02 4.66 -11.90
CA HIS A 160 -6.56 3.29 -11.67
C HIS A 160 -7.30 2.31 -12.57
N SER A 161 -6.59 1.49 -13.33
CA SER A 161 -7.21 0.48 -14.20
C SER A 161 -8.05 -0.54 -13.42
N GLY A 162 -7.57 -0.97 -12.25
CA GLY A 162 -8.31 -1.85 -11.33
C GLY A 162 -9.58 -1.23 -10.74
N LEU A 163 -9.73 0.09 -10.84
CA LEU A 163 -10.93 0.83 -10.44
C LEU A 163 -11.70 1.35 -11.66
N ALA A 164 -11.67 0.64 -12.79
CA ALA A 164 -12.36 1.05 -14.02
C ALA A 164 -12.00 2.47 -14.51
N GLY A 165 -10.77 2.90 -14.22
CA GLY A 165 -10.29 4.24 -14.52
C GLY A 165 -10.96 5.33 -13.69
N PHE A 166 -11.30 5.06 -12.42
CA PHE A 166 -11.64 6.07 -11.41
C PHE A 166 -10.43 6.34 -10.50
N THR A 167 -10.43 7.49 -9.82
CA THR A 167 -9.44 7.78 -8.77
C THR A 167 -9.87 7.15 -7.44
N THR A 168 -8.94 6.87 -6.52
CA THR A 168 -9.31 6.27 -5.24
C THR A 168 -10.21 7.21 -4.43
N ALA A 169 -9.98 8.52 -4.50
CA ALA A 169 -10.84 9.52 -3.86
C ALA A 169 -12.28 9.49 -4.40
N GLN A 170 -12.46 9.31 -5.71
CA GLN A 170 -13.79 9.19 -6.32
C GLN A 170 -14.53 7.93 -5.86
N VAL A 171 -13.82 6.82 -5.69
CA VAL A 171 -14.41 5.57 -5.19
C VAL A 171 -14.74 5.72 -3.71
N TYR A 172 -13.81 6.22 -2.90
CA TYR A 172 -13.97 6.42 -1.46
C TYR A 172 -15.15 7.34 -1.11
N THR A 173 -15.29 8.46 -1.83
CA THR A 173 -16.39 9.42 -1.62
C THR A 173 -17.71 9.02 -2.29
N GLY A 174 -17.72 7.95 -3.10
CA GLY A 174 -18.89 7.56 -3.89
C GLY A 174 -19.15 8.42 -5.14
N ASN A 175 -18.36 9.48 -5.37
CA ASN A 175 -18.47 10.38 -6.51
C ASN A 175 -18.32 9.70 -7.88
N TYR A 176 -17.72 8.51 -7.92
CA TYR A 176 -17.62 7.70 -9.14
C TYR A 176 -18.99 7.44 -9.80
N LYS A 177 -20.09 7.43 -9.03
CA LYS A 177 -21.46 7.26 -9.54
C LYS A 177 -21.85 8.40 -10.49
N THR A 178 -21.62 9.65 -10.07
CA THR A 178 -21.89 10.85 -10.88
C THR A 178 -20.98 10.88 -12.11
N VAL A 179 -19.67 10.63 -11.92
CA VAL A 179 -18.71 10.58 -13.04
C VAL A 179 -19.10 9.51 -14.06
N ARG A 180 -19.60 8.35 -13.59
CA ARG A 180 -20.08 7.28 -14.47
C ARG A 180 -21.30 7.70 -15.29
N GLN A 181 -22.26 8.41 -14.71
CA GLN A 181 -23.43 8.90 -15.45
C GLN A 181 -23.01 9.80 -16.61
N VAL A 182 -22.06 10.72 -16.36
CA VAL A 182 -21.47 11.57 -17.41
C VAL A 182 -20.77 10.72 -18.48
N ARG A 183 -19.94 9.75 -18.07
CA ARG A 183 -19.25 8.84 -19.01
C ARG A 183 -20.23 8.06 -19.87
N GLN A 184 -21.31 7.53 -19.28
CA GLN A 184 -22.32 6.78 -20.01
C GLN A 184 -23.07 7.66 -21.00
N ALA A 185 -23.45 8.88 -20.60
CA ALA A 185 -24.10 9.82 -21.51
C ALA A 185 -23.23 10.17 -22.73
N THR A 186 -21.92 10.34 -22.53
CA THR A 186 -20.96 10.57 -23.63
C THR A 186 -20.85 9.36 -24.55
N LEU A 187 -20.76 8.14 -23.98
CA LEU A 187 -20.72 6.89 -24.75
C LEU A 187 -22.02 6.69 -25.56
N ASP A 188 -23.16 7.00 -24.96
CA ASP A 188 -24.47 6.91 -25.60
C ASP A 188 -24.61 7.87 -26.78
N ARG A 189 -24.17 9.12 -26.60
CA ARG A 189 -24.13 10.12 -27.67
C ARG A 189 -23.21 9.68 -28.81
N TYR A 190 -22.01 9.25 -28.48
CA TYR A 190 -21.03 8.80 -29.47
C TYR A 190 -21.49 7.56 -30.24
N TYR A 191 -22.18 6.62 -29.56
CA TYR A 191 -22.80 5.47 -30.20
C TYR A 191 -23.91 5.89 -31.18
N LYS A 192 -24.72 6.89 -30.82
CA LYS A 192 -25.76 7.42 -31.70
C LYS A 192 -25.17 8.06 -32.96
N ASP A 193 -24.07 8.79 -32.82
CA ASP A 193 -23.42 9.49 -33.93
C ASP A 193 -22.63 8.52 -34.84
N HIS A 194 -22.15 7.39 -34.29
CA HIS A 194 -21.27 6.44 -34.98
C HIS A 194 -21.57 4.97 -34.67
N PRO A 195 -22.77 4.47 -34.99
CA PRO A 195 -23.16 3.08 -34.69
C PRO A 195 -22.27 2.05 -35.41
N GLU A 196 -21.71 2.38 -36.57
CA GLU A 196 -20.87 1.52 -37.40
C GLU A 196 -19.56 1.08 -36.72
N ARG A 197 -19.08 1.84 -35.72
CA ARG A 197 -17.88 1.48 -34.94
C ARG A 197 -18.15 0.42 -33.87
N PHE A 198 -19.42 0.07 -33.65
CA PHE A 198 -19.86 -0.82 -32.58
C PHE A 198 -20.58 -2.03 -33.17
N CYS A 199 -19.81 -3.08 -33.44
CA CYS A 199 -20.26 -4.22 -34.26
C CYS A 199 -21.35 -5.09 -33.62
N GLN A 200 -21.54 -5.03 -32.29
CA GLN A 200 -22.45 -5.94 -31.59
C GLN A 200 -23.20 -5.33 -30.40
N TRP A 201 -22.62 -4.37 -29.67
CA TRP A 201 -23.22 -3.89 -28.43
C TRP A 201 -23.00 -2.40 -28.20
N LYS A 202 -24.02 -1.75 -27.63
CA LYS A 202 -23.92 -0.38 -27.13
C LYS A 202 -22.87 -0.33 -26.00
N PRO A 203 -21.89 0.58 -26.06
CA PRO A 203 -20.83 0.67 -25.07
C PRO A 203 -21.39 1.00 -23.67
N ARG A 204 -20.83 0.37 -22.64
CA ARG A 204 -21.21 0.59 -21.24
C ARG A 204 -20.02 1.08 -20.42
N ALA A 205 -20.24 2.12 -19.62
CA ALA A 205 -19.25 2.60 -18.67
C ALA A 205 -19.08 1.57 -17.55
N ALA A 206 -17.85 1.08 -17.37
CA ALA A 206 -17.48 0.13 -16.33
C ALA A 206 -17.67 0.70 -14.92
N LEU A 207 -17.79 -0.20 -13.93
CA LEU A 207 -17.92 0.10 -12.51
C LEU A 207 -16.68 -0.41 -11.77
N PRO A 208 -16.24 0.27 -10.68
CA PRO A 208 -15.25 -0.31 -9.79
C PRO A 208 -15.82 -1.56 -9.09
N PRO A 209 -14.96 -2.48 -8.62
CA PRO A 209 -15.41 -3.64 -7.84
C PRO A 209 -16.14 -3.19 -6.57
N GLU A 210 -17.21 -3.90 -6.21
CA GLU A 210 -18.04 -3.59 -5.03
C GLU A 210 -17.34 -3.95 -3.72
N ALA A 211 -16.62 -5.06 -3.70
CA ALA A 211 -15.82 -5.50 -2.57
C ALA A 211 -14.51 -6.14 -3.06
N VAL A 212 -13.47 -6.01 -2.24
CA VAL A 212 -12.18 -6.68 -2.43
C VAL A 212 -11.78 -7.27 -1.09
N HIS A 213 -11.45 -8.57 -1.06
CA HIS A 213 -11.15 -9.29 0.17
C HIS A 213 -9.67 -9.68 0.23
N ILE A 214 -9.02 -9.42 1.36
CA ILE A 214 -7.64 -9.86 1.64
C ILE A 214 -7.62 -11.34 2.03
N ASN A 215 -8.54 -11.73 2.91
CA ASN A 215 -8.76 -13.09 3.37
C ASN A 215 -10.28 -13.34 3.34
N PRO A 216 -10.82 -14.03 2.31
CA PRO A 216 -12.24 -14.36 2.30
C PRO A 216 -12.54 -15.36 3.41
N ILE A 217 -13.63 -15.16 4.16
CA ILE A 217 -14.10 -16.13 5.14
C ILE A 217 -14.83 -17.23 4.37
N THR A 218 -14.18 -18.37 4.16
CA THR A 218 -14.82 -19.54 3.55
C THR A 218 -15.78 -20.19 4.56
N SER A 219 -16.94 -20.64 4.11
CA SER A 219 -17.95 -21.31 4.95
C SER A 219 -17.52 -22.67 5.49
N GLU A 220 -16.40 -23.21 5.02
CA GLU A 220 -15.79 -24.44 5.53
C GLU A 220 -14.79 -24.10 6.65
N ALA A 221 -15.31 -23.83 7.85
CA ALA A 221 -14.48 -23.89 9.05
C ALA A 221 -14.29 -25.38 9.43
N PRO A 222 -13.07 -25.86 9.70
CA PRO A 222 -12.88 -27.22 10.20
C PRO A 222 -13.58 -27.36 11.56
N GLU A 223 -14.44 -28.37 11.68
CA GLU A 223 -14.93 -28.87 12.96
C GLU A 223 -13.73 -29.45 13.73
N GLY A 224 -13.05 -28.61 14.51
CA GLY A 224 -11.88 -29.08 15.26
C GLY A 224 -11.22 -27.98 16.09
N GLU A 225 -11.41 -28.10 17.39
CA GLU A 225 -10.65 -27.46 18.48
C GLU A 225 -10.61 -25.92 18.49
N THR A 226 -11.40 -25.37 19.41
CA THR A 226 -11.18 -24.05 20.00
C THR A 226 -9.80 -24.02 20.66
N SER A 227 -8.77 -23.66 19.90
CA SER A 227 -7.46 -23.31 20.46
C SER A 227 -7.60 -22.02 21.25
N THR A 228 -7.44 -22.12 22.57
CA THR A 228 -7.47 -21.02 23.54
C THR A 228 -6.23 -20.12 23.46
N ALA A 229 -5.58 -20.04 22.30
CA ALA A 229 -4.33 -19.31 22.12
C ALA A 229 -4.29 -18.44 20.86
N VAL A 230 -5.42 -17.91 20.38
CA VAL A 230 -5.46 -16.58 19.75
C VAL A 230 -6.88 -16.02 19.91
N ASN A 231 -7.03 -15.01 20.76
CA ASN A 231 -8.31 -14.40 21.09
C ASN A 231 -8.83 -13.59 19.88
N PHE A 232 -9.72 -14.16 19.08
CA PHE A 232 -10.57 -13.41 18.15
C PHE A 232 -11.95 -13.21 18.80
N PRO A 233 -12.24 -12.07 19.45
CA PRO A 233 -13.58 -11.78 19.96
C PRO A 233 -14.64 -11.62 18.84
N THR A 234 -14.20 -11.57 17.57
CA THR A 234 -15.05 -11.29 16.40
C THR A 234 -15.71 -12.52 15.77
N LEU A 235 -15.22 -13.74 15.99
CA LEU A 235 -15.81 -14.93 15.36
C LEU A 235 -17.24 -15.24 15.88
N PRO A 236 -17.52 -15.18 17.19
CA PRO A 236 -18.87 -15.41 17.70
C PRO A 236 -19.84 -14.28 17.30
N ALA A 237 -19.38 -13.02 17.32
CA ALA A 237 -20.20 -11.86 16.95
C ALA A 237 -20.53 -11.84 15.46
N ALA A 238 -19.55 -12.15 14.60
CA ALA A 238 -19.75 -12.26 13.15
C ALA A 238 -20.69 -13.43 12.80
N ARG A 239 -20.56 -14.58 13.48
CA ARG A 239 -21.47 -15.73 13.30
C ARG A 239 -22.91 -15.35 13.65
N LYS A 240 -23.12 -14.65 14.77
CA LYS A 240 -24.44 -14.18 15.22
C LYS A 240 -25.06 -13.13 14.29
N ALA A 241 -24.23 -12.28 13.67
CA ALA A 241 -24.67 -11.33 12.64
C ALA A 241 -25.07 -12.04 11.34
N LEU A 242 -24.32 -13.06 10.92
CA LEU A 242 -24.62 -13.87 9.73
C LEU A 242 -25.91 -14.68 9.90
N GLU A 243 -26.12 -15.27 11.08
CA GLU A 243 -27.35 -16.01 11.42
C GLU A 243 -28.61 -15.12 11.45
N ARG A 244 -28.46 -13.84 11.81
CA ARG A 244 -29.54 -12.86 11.74
C ARG A 244 -29.86 -12.44 10.31
N ALA A 245 -28.85 -12.32 9.45
CA ALA A 245 -29.00 -11.95 8.05
C ALA A 245 -29.67 -13.07 7.22
N ASN A 246 -29.44 -14.34 7.55
CA ASN A 246 -29.99 -15.50 6.83
C ASN A 246 -31.40 -15.93 7.29
N ARG A 247 -32.00 -15.24 8.27
CA ARG A 247 -33.36 -15.51 8.78
C ARG A 247 -34.40 -14.48 8.30
N GLY A 248 -34.01 -13.55 7.42
CA GLY A 248 -34.88 -12.53 6.81
C GLY A 248 -35.15 -12.82 5.35
#